data_AF-A0A503HG41-F1
#
_entry.id   AF-A0A503HG41-F1
#
_cell.length_a   1.000
_cell.length_b   1.000
_cell.length_c   1.000
_cell.angle_alpha   90.00
_cell.angle_beta   90.00
_cell.angle_gamma   90.00
#
_symmetry.space_group_name_H-M   'P 1'
#
loop_
_entity.id
_entity.type
_entity.pdbx_description
1 polymer ?
#
loop_
_entity_poly.entity_id
_entity_poly.type
_entity_poly.pdbx_seq_one_letter_code
_entity_poly.pdbx_strand_id
1 'polypeptide(L)'
;MIPNIRGRRRHAETSAPGLAPGNRPTSGPVQRIARRLIARHGFTLASIVVGLWVLSGLASAAHAANASVFLEDQTWTELRDRISAGTTTIIVPIGGTEQSGPDMALGKHNMRVKFLAEKIAGQLGNALVAPVISYVPEGTIDPPTSHMRFPGTITISDKIFEQLLESAARSFRLHGFKTIVLIGDHGGYQADERHVADRLNAEWSKSPVRVFAALQYYQITQGAYVDKLLSAGARQSEIGTHAGLADTSLMLAIDPSMVRKDRLAAAPKLGAGDGVYGGDPTRSSAEFGQLGVDLIVNGTTEAIREFARQQPK
;
A
#
# COMPACT_ATOMS: atom_id res chain seq x y z
N MET A 1 -42.83 -10.16 -8.27
CA MET A 1 -43.61 -10.41 -9.50
C MET A 1 -42.91 -9.71 -10.67
N ILE A 2 -41.91 -10.37 -11.29
CA ILE A 2 -41.38 -10.18 -12.65
C ILE A 2 -40.78 -11.55 -13.03
N PRO A 3 -41.13 -12.18 -14.18
CA PRO A 3 -40.88 -13.61 -14.39
C PRO A 3 -39.58 -13.94 -15.11
N ASN A 4 -39.15 -15.17 -14.85
CA ASN A 4 -38.00 -15.92 -15.33
C ASN A 4 -38.27 -16.49 -16.74
N ILE A 5 -37.36 -16.29 -17.71
CA ILE A 5 -37.44 -16.91 -19.04
C ILE A 5 -36.34 -17.96 -19.19
N ARG A 6 -36.74 -19.23 -19.06
CA ARG A 6 -36.00 -20.41 -19.53
C ARG A 6 -36.27 -20.62 -21.01
N GLY A 7 -35.21 -20.76 -21.81
CA GLY A 7 -35.28 -21.20 -23.21
C GLY A 7 -34.32 -22.36 -23.49
N ARG A 8 -34.84 -23.59 -23.49
CA ARG A 8 -34.20 -24.79 -24.06
C ARG A 8 -34.12 -24.64 -25.59
N ARG A 9 -33.00 -25.04 -26.21
CA ARG A 9 -33.00 -25.52 -27.61
C ARG A 9 -32.32 -26.89 -27.69
N ARG A 10 -33.00 -27.82 -28.36
CA ARG A 10 -32.56 -29.17 -28.68
C ARG A 10 -31.80 -29.19 -30.01
N HIS A 11 -31.02 -30.26 -30.15
CA HIS A 11 -30.31 -30.81 -31.30
C HIS A 11 -30.91 -30.59 -32.69
N ALA A 12 -30.02 -30.45 -33.67
CA ALA A 12 -30.22 -30.92 -35.03
C ALA A 12 -28.91 -31.59 -35.51
N GLU A 13 -28.99 -32.91 -35.72
CA GLU A 13 -28.06 -33.69 -36.53
C GLU A 13 -28.23 -33.32 -38.01
N THR A 14 -27.13 -33.28 -38.76
CA THR A 14 -27.14 -33.39 -40.22
C THR A 14 -26.05 -34.37 -40.62
N SER A 15 -26.40 -35.27 -41.53
CA SER A 15 -25.64 -36.44 -41.96
C SER A 15 -25.33 -36.39 -43.46
N ALA A 16 -24.27 -37.16 -43.80
CA ALA A 16 -23.88 -37.72 -45.11
C ALA A 16 -23.10 -36.81 -46.10
N PRO A 17 -22.29 -37.38 -47.05
CA PRO A 17 -22.18 -38.79 -47.45
C PRO A 17 -20.75 -39.38 -47.56
N GLY A 18 -20.69 -40.71 -47.75
CA GLY A 18 -19.47 -41.52 -47.80
C GLY A 18 -18.71 -41.52 -49.12
N LEU A 19 -17.47 -42.03 -49.05
CA LEU A 19 -16.60 -42.37 -50.17
C LEU A 19 -15.95 -43.74 -49.92
N ALA A 20 -15.90 -44.55 -50.99
CA ALA A 20 -15.51 -45.95 -51.06
C ALA A 20 -13.97 -46.16 -50.97
N PRO A 21 -13.48 -47.42 -50.84
CA PRO A 21 -12.11 -47.73 -50.45
C PRO A 21 -11.15 -47.84 -51.64
N GLY A 22 -9.91 -47.36 -51.49
CA GLY A 22 -8.90 -47.52 -52.53
C GLY A 22 -7.47 -47.21 -52.09
N ASN A 23 -6.63 -48.24 -52.21
CA ASN A 23 -5.16 -48.25 -52.34
C ASN A 23 -4.28 -48.06 -51.08
N ARG A 24 -3.71 -49.20 -50.66
CA ARG A 24 -2.50 -49.31 -49.83
C ARG A 24 -1.28 -48.83 -50.63
N PRO A 25 -0.38 -48.00 -50.07
CA PRO A 25 0.98 -47.87 -50.58
C PRO A 25 1.87 -48.93 -49.93
N THR A 26 2.57 -49.65 -50.81
CA THR A 26 3.63 -50.61 -50.55
C THR A 26 4.80 -49.99 -49.78
N SER A 27 5.33 -50.74 -48.81
CA SER A 27 6.57 -50.48 -48.10
C SER A 27 7.78 -50.43 -49.06
N GLY A 28 8.33 -49.25 -49.27
CA GLY A 28 9.59 -49.01 -49.99
C GLY A 28 10.80 -48.83 -49.04
N PRO A 29 12.05 -48.99 -49.53
CA PRO A 29 13.22 -49.42 -48.75
C PRO A 29 13.88 -48.35 -47.85
N VAL A 30 13.17 -47.31 -47.44
CA VAL A 30 13.74 -46.20 -46.64
C VAL A 30 13.62 -46.45 -45.12
N GLN A 31 12.83 -47.44 -44.68
CA GLN A 31 12.65 -47.78 -43.26
C GLN A 31 13.83 -48.53 -42.60
N ARG A 32 14.95 -48.76 -43.30
CA ARG A 32 16.07 -49.56 -42.76
C ARG A 32 17.30 -48.75 -42.32
N ILE A 33 17.26 -47.41 -42.39
CA ILE A 33 18.40 -46.54 -41.97
C ILE A 33 18.11 -45.78 -40.66
N ALA A 34 16.86 -45.67 -40.22
CA ALA A 34 16.50 -44.93 -38.98
C ALA A 34 16.68 -45.73 -37.67
N ARG A 35 17.30 -46.92 -37.68
CA ARG A 35 17.55 -47.74 -36.48
C ARG A 35 19.02 -47.83 -36.04
N ARG A 36 19.93 -47.02 -36.61
CA ARG A 36 21.36 -47.03 -36.21
C ARG A 36 21.94 -45.69 -35.74
N LEU A 37 21.11 -44.69 -35.46
CA LEU A 37 21.56 -43.38 -34.93
C LEU A 37 21.12 -43.07 -33.50
N ILE A 38 20.55 -44.04 -32.77
CA ILE A 38 20.14 -43.88 -31.35
C ILE A 38 21.23 -44.35 -30.37
N ALA A 39 22.40 -44.79 -30.85
CA ALA A 39 23.49 -45.24 -30.00
C ALA A 39 24.76 -44.42 -30.26
N ARG A 40 24.77 -43.13 -29.89
CA ARG A 40 26.05 -42.42 -29.60
C ARG A 40 25.98 -41.03 -28.95
N HIS A 41 24.81 -40.45 -28.71
CA HIS A 41 24.71 -39.19 -27.97
C HIS A 41 23.70 -39.33 -26.83
N GLY A 42 24.14 -40.00 -25.76
CA GLY A 42 23.44 -40.04 -24.47
C GLY A 42 23.54 -38.72 -23.72
N PHE A 43 23.19 -37.61 -24.38
CA PHE A 43 22.88 -36.35 -23.70
C PHE A 43 21.35 -36.28 -23.59
N THR A 44 20.91 -36.56 -22.37
CA THR A 44 19.55 -36.82 -21.93
C THR A 44 18.57 -35.71 -22.30
N LEU A 45 17.42 -36.08 -22.89
CA LEU A 45 16.21 -35.25 -22.94
C LEU A 45 15.85 -34.67 -21.55
N ALA A 46 16.20 -35.39 -20.48
CA ALA A 46 16.04 -34.94 -19.09
C ALA A 46 16.81 -33.64 -18.77
N SER A 47 17.96 -33.39 -19.40
CA SER A 47 18.76 -32.17 -19.16
C SER A 47 18.11 -30.93 -19.76
N ILE A 48 17.38 -31.08 -20.88
CA ILE A 48 16.65 -29.98 -21.54
C ILE A 48 15.38 -29.64 -20.75
N VAL A 49 14.67 -30.65 -20.24
CA VAL A 49 13.49 -30.45 -19.38
C VAL A 49 13.89 -29.81 -18.05
N VAL A 50 14.94 -30.30 -17.38
CA VAL A 50 15.45 -29.68 -16.14
C VAL A 50 15.92 -28.25 -16.39
N GLY A 51 16.61 -27.98 -17.51
CA GLY A 51 17.02 -26.62 -17.89
C GLY A 51 15.84 -25.65 -18.08
N LEU A 52 14.74 -26.11 -18.70
CA LEU A 52 13.51 -25.32 -18.89
C LEU A 52 12.75 -25.04 -17.58
N TRP A 53 12.77 -25.97 -16.61
CA TRP A 53 12.20 -25.76 -15.27
C TRP A 53 13.05 -24.80 -14.42
N VAL A 54 14.38 -24.89 -14.53
CA VAL A 54 15.29 -23.97 -13.84
C VAL A 54 15.19 -22.56 -14.43
N LEU A 55 15.10 -22.41 -15.76
CA LEU A 55 14.92 -21.11 -16.43
C LEU A 55 13.55 -20.47 -16.15
N SER A 56 12.48 -21.25 -16.10
CA SER A 56 11.14 -20.72 -15.73
C SER A 56 11.04 -20.38 -14.23
N GLY A 57 11.66 -21.16 -13.35
CA GLY A 57 11.78 -20.82 -11.93
C GLY A 57 12.59 -19.54 -11.67
N LEU A 58 13.68 -19.32 -12.42
CA LEU A 58 14.50 -18.10 -12.32
C LEU A 58 13.79 -16.87 -12.87
N ALA A 59 13.03 -16.99 -13.97
CA ALA A 59 12.24 -15.88 -14.51
C ALA A 59 11.10 -15.46 -13.56
N SER A 60 10.44 -16.42 -12.91
CA SER A 60 9.40 -16.15 -11.92
C SER A 60 9.97 -15.52 -10.64
N ALA A 61 11.16 -15.93 -10.21
CA ALA A 61 11.87 -15.32 -9.07
C ALA A 61 12.38 -13.90 -9.37
N ALA A 62 12.83 -13.64 -10.60
CA ALA A 62 13.28 -12.31 -11.03
C ALA A 62 12.12 -11.30 -11.17
N HIS A 63 10.92 -11.74 -11.54
CA HIS A 63 9.72 -10.89 -11.54
C HIS A 63 9.27 -10.53 -10.11
N ALA A 64 9.37 -11.48 -9.17
CA ALA A 64 9.05 -11.24 -7.77
C ALA A 64 10.01 -10.25 -7.07
N ALA A 65 11.27 -10.18 -7.49
CA ALA A 65 12.28 -9.29 -6.91
C ALA A 65 12.11 -7.80 -7.27
N ASN A 66 11.30 -7.47 -8.29
CA ASN A 66 10.98 -6.10 -8.71
C ASN A 66 9.47 -5.79 -8.61
N ALA A 67 8.69 -6.63 -7.94
CA ALA A 67 7.26 -6.43 -7.81
C ALA A 67 6.96 -5.28 -6.84
N SER A 68 6.14 -4.33 -7.30
CA SER A 68 5.62 -3.22 -6.48
C SER A 68 5.14 -3.70 -5.11
N VAL A 69 5.36 -2.90 -4.07
CA VAL A 69 4.81 -3.16 -2.74
C VAL A 69 3.34 -2.72 -2.61
N PHE A 70 2.79 -2.02 -3.59
CA PHE A 70 1.41 -1.58 -3.57
C PHE A 70 0.48 -2.71 -4.01
N LEU A 71 -0.55 -2.97 -3.20
CA LEU A 71 -1.57 -3.97 -3.47
C LEU A 71 -2.33 -3.71 -4.77
N GLU A 72 -2.58 -2.43 -5.09
CA GLU A 72 -3.30 -1.99 -6.30
C GLU A 72 -2.55 -2.28 -7.61
N ASP A 73 -1.24 -2.55 -7.53
CA ASP A 73 -0.41 -2.92 -8.68
C ASP A 73 -0.35 -4.44 -8.89
N GLN A 74 -1.00 -5.23 -8.04
CA GLN A 74 -0.95 -6.69 -8.09
C GLN A 74 -2.24 -7.26 -8.69
N THR A 75 -2.11 -8.26 -9.56
CA THR A 75 -3.20 -9.18 -9.83
C THR A 75 -3.51 -10.02 -8.59
N TRP A 76 -4.76 -10.48 -8.43
CA TRP A 76 -5.13 -11.29 -7.27
C TRP A 76 -4.34 -12.62 -7.19
N THR A 77 -3.87 -13.15 -8.33
CA THR A 77 -3.02 -14.35 -8.39
C THR A 77 -1.60 -14.09 -7.89
N GLU A 78 -1.00 -12.95 -8.24
CA GLU A 78 0.30 -12.54 -7.69
C GLU A 78 0.21 -12.34 -6.17
N LEU A 79 -0.86 -11.72 -5.69
CA LEU A 79 -1.11 -11.58 -4.26
C LEU A 79 -1.19 -12.94 -3.55
N ARG A 80 -1.98 -13.88 -4.07
CA ARG A 80 -2.09 -15.25 -3.53
C ARG A 80 -0.72 -15.92 -3.41
N ASP A 81 0.09 -15.80 -4.46
CA ASP A 81 1.40 -16.45 -4.51
C ASP A 81 2.38 -15.78 -3.54
N ARG A 82 2.36 -14.45 -3.40
CA ARG A 82 3.16 -13.70 -2.42
C ARG A 82 2.79 -14.03 -0.97
N ILE A 83 1.50 -14.16 -0.66
CA ILE A 83 1.05 -14.58 0.68
C ILE A 83 1.55 -15.99 0.97
N SER A 84 1.43 -16.90 0.00
CA SER A 84 1.93 -18.28 0.13
C SER A 84 3.46 -18.34 0.30
N ALA A 85 4.18 -17.38 -0.28
CA ALA A 85 5.62 -17.22 -0.16
C ALA A 85 6.09 -16.47 1.10
N GLY A 86 5.17 -16.07 2.00
CA GLY A 86 5.51 -15.48 3.30
C GLY A 86 5.29 -13.97 3.43
N THR A 87 4.62 -13.33 2.47
CA THR A 87 4.09 -11.97 2.67
C THR A 87 2.92 -12.02 3.64
N THR A 88 3.16 -11.64 4.90
CA THR A 88 2.18 -11.79 5.99
C THR A 88 1.69 -10.46 6.56
N THR A 89 2.30 -9.34 6.15
CA THR A 89 1.97 -8.01 6.66
C THR A 89 1.29 -7.17 5.58
N ILE A 90 0.25 -6.44 5.95
CA ILE A 90 -0.35 -5.38 5.12
C ILE A 90 -0.34 -4.08 5.92
N ILE A 91 0.17 -3.03 5.32
CA ILE A 91 0.11 -1.67 5.84
C ILE A 91 -1.12 -1.00 5.22
N VAL A 92 -1.98 -0.45 6.05
CA VAL A 92 -3.15 0.35 5.68
C VAL A 92 -2.79 1.82 5.92
N PRO A 93 -2.37 2.54 4.88
CA PRO A 93 -2.06 3.95 4.98
C PRO A 93 -3.32 4.80 5.08
N ILE A 94 -3.38 5.66 6.09
CA ILE A 94 -4.52 6.55 6.37
C ILE A 94 -4.03 7.99 6.27
N GLY A 95 -4.49 8.68 5.23
CA GLY A 95 -4.19 10.08 4.96
C GLY A 95 -5.38 10.96 5.33
N GLY A 96 -5.79 11.81 4.40
CA GLY A 96 -6.83 12.82 4.61
C GLY A 96 -6.76 13.88 3.51
N THR A 97 -7.85 14.65 3.38
CA THR A 97 -7.88 15.81 2.48
C THR A 97 -8.29 17.01 3.31
N GLU A 98 -7.34 17.92 3.55
CA GLU A 98 -7.51 19.04 4.45
C GLU A 98 -6.65 20.24 4.09
N GLN A 99 -7.09 21.40 4.56
CA GLN A 99 -6.37 22.66 4.41
C GLN A 99 -4.96 22.59 5.04
N SER A 100 -3.98 23.26 4.44
CA SER A 100 -2.62 23.32 5.00
C SER A 100 -1.90 24.62 4.64
N GLY A 101 -2.53 25.74 4.99
CA GLY A 101 -2.01 27.03 4.55
C GLY A 101 -2.24 27.30 3.06
N PRO A 102 -1.76 28.45 2.56
CA PRO A 102 -1.95 28.89 1.17
C PRO A 102 -0.99 28.24 0.17
N ASP A 103 0.11 27.66 0.66
CA ASP A 103 1.22 27.13 -0.14
C ASP A 103 1.16 25.61 -0.36
N MET A 104 0.47 24.85 0.49
CA MET A 104 0.47 23.39 0.41
C MET A 104 -0.83 22.82 -0.15
N ALA A 105 -0.72 21.82 -1.01
CA ALA A 105 -1.86 21.15 -1.62
C ALA A 105 -2.67 20.33 -0.59
N LEU A 106 -4.00 20.30 -0.77
CA LEU A 106 -4.98 19.65 0.14
C LEU A 106 -4.72 18.16 0.39
N GLY A 107 -4.08 17.48 -0.55
CA GLY A 107 -3.81 16.04 -0.49
C GLY A 107 -2.48 15.67 0.18
N LYS A 108 -1.84 16.57 0.93
CA LYS A 108 -0.50 16.35 1.52
C LYS A 108 -0.43 15.03 2.28
N HIS A 109 -1.45 14.72 3.09
CA HIS A 109 -1.46 13.55 3.96
C HIS A 109 -1.48 12.26 3.16
N ASN A 110 -2.31 12.20 2.10
CA ASN A 110 -2.39 11.05 1.21
C ASN A 110 -1.05 10.76 0.52
N MET A 111 -0.37 11.82 0.02
CA MET A 111 0.94 11.66 -0.62
C MET A 111 2.01 11.23 0.38
N ARG A 112 2.07 11.91 1.54
CA ARG A 112 3.03 11.64 2.61
C ARG A 112 2.95 10.20 3.09
N VAL A 113 1.74 9.75 3.47
CA VAL A 113 1.55 8.39 4.01
C VAL A 113 1.82 7.32 2.95
N LYS A 114 1.45 7.55 1.67
CA LYS A 114 1.73 6.60 0.58
C LYS A 114 3.24 6.40 0.40
N PHE A 115 3.98 7.49 0.31
CA PHE A 115 5.43 7.48 0.12
C PHE A 115 6.16 6.82 1.31
N LEU A 116 5.77 7.15 2.54
CA LEU A 116 6.41 6.60 3.73
C LEU A 116 6.03 5.12 3.92
N ALA A 117 4.78 4.73 3.64
CA ALA A 117 4.33 3.34 3.68
C ALA A 117 5.12 2.46 2.72
N GLU A 118 5.41 2.95 1.50
CA GLU A 118 6.21 2.24 0.51
C GLU A 118 7.61 1.91 1.06
N LYS A 119 8.29 2.91 1.63
CA LYS A 119 9.61 2.74 2.23
C LYS A 119 9.59 1.79 3.41
N ILE A 120 8.60 1.91 4.29
CA ILE A 120 8.41 1.01 5.44
C ILE A 120 8.19 -0.43 4.96
N ALA A 121 7.30 -0.64 3.99
CA ALA A 121 7.04 -1.97 3.43
C ALA A 121 8.30 -2.58 2.80
N GLY A 122 9.06 -1.79 2.04
CA GLY A 122 10.35 -2.19 1.48
C GLY A 122 11.36 -2.60 2.55
N GLN A 123 11.46 -1.87 3.66
CA GLN A 123 12.36 -2.24 4.77
C GLN A 123 11.89 -3.49 5.54
N LEU A 124 10.58 -3.73 5.63
CA LEU A 124 10.04 -4.94 6.25
C LEU A 124 10.32 -6.19 5.41
N GLY A 125 10.22 -6.09 4.08
CA GLY A 125 10.52 -7.16 3.13
C GLY A 125 9.45 -8.27 3.03
N ASN A 126 8.48 -8.29 3.93
CA ASN A 126 7.34 -9.22 3.94
C ASN A 126 5.98 -8.49 4.04
N ALA A 127 5.94 -7.24 3.59
CA ALA A 127 4.79 -6.37 3.70
C ALA A 127 4.32 -5.86 2.32
N LEU A 128 3.02 -5.62 2.21
CA LEU A 128 2.39 -4.86 1.13
C LEU A 128 1.75 -3.59 1.69
N VAL A 129 1.42 -2.65 0.81
CA VAL A 129 0.73 -1.39 1.10
C VAL A 129 -0.66 -1.43 0.46
N ALA A 130 -1.71 -1.30 1.26
CA ALA A 130 -3.08 -1.17 0.79
C ALA A 130 -3.33 0.21 0.15
N PRO A 131 -4.44 0.40 -0.60
CA PRO A 131 -4.84 1.72 -1.07
C PRO A 131 -5.00 2.71 0.08
N VAL A 132 -4.60 3.96 -0.15
CA VAL A 132 -4.71 5.04 0.83
C VAL A 132 -6.17 5.30 1.17
N ILE A 133 -6.47 5.36 2.48
CA ILE A 133 -7.75 5.83 2.99
C ILE A 133 -7.68 7.36 3.06
N SER A 134 -8.45 8.02 2.20
CA SER A 134 -8.44 9.49 2.06
C SER A 134 -9.68 10.18 2.66
N TYR A 135 -10.68 9.41 3.07
CA TYR A 135 -11.89 9.91 3.74
C TYR A 135 -11.77 9.60 5.22
N VAL A 136 -11.59 10.64 6.03
CA VAL A 136 -11.28 10.56 7.46
C VAL A 136 -12.04 11.64 8.26
N PRO A 137 -12.07 11.58 9.59
CA PRO A 137 -12.60 12.65 10.42
C PRO A 137 -11.70 13.90 10.39
N GLU A 138 -12.24 15.03 9.93
CA GLU A 138 -11.53 16.32 9.82
C GLU A 138 -12.27 17.50 10.51
N GLY A 139 -13.33 17.17 11.26
CA GLY A 139 -14.23 18.13 11.91
C GLY A 139 -15.70 17.91 11.54
N THR A 140 -16.57 18.78 12.04
CA THR A 140 -18.03 18.73 11.80
C THR A 140 -18.43 19.54 10.57
N ILE A 141 -19.53 19.15 9.92
CA ILE A 141 -20.08 19.83 8.73
C ILE A 141 -20.95 21.02 9.12
N ASP A 142 -21.87 20.85 10.08
CA ASP A 142 -22.83 21.87 10.49
C ASP A 142 -22.96 21.94 12.04
N PRO A 143 -22.52 23.04 12.69
CA PRO A 143 -21.70 24.09 12.09
C PRO A 143 -20.30 23.57 11.73
N PRO A 144 -19.57 24.20 10.79
CA PRO A 144 -18.24 23.78 10.41
C PRO A 144 -17.24 23.97 11.56
N THR A 145 -16.46 22.94 11.87
CA THR A 145 -15.39 23.01 12.89
C THR A 145 -14.06 22.48 12.35
N SER A 146 -12.97 22.76 13.08
CA SER A 146 -11.62 22.33 12.70
C SER A 146 -11.26 22.67 11.24
N HIS A 147 -10.82 21.70 10.45
CA HIS A 147 -10.39 21.88 9.06
C HIS A 147 -11.58 22.07 8.11
N MET A 148 -12.80 21.68 8.51
CA MET A 148 -14.04 21.92 7.75
C MET A 148 -14.43 23.40 7.64
N ARG A 149 -13.75 24.30 8.36
CA ARG A 149 -13.88 25.75 8.17
C ARG A 149 -13.27 26.24 6.85
N PHE A 150 -12.51 25.40 6.15
CA PHE A 150 -11.76 25.75 4.96
C PHE A 150 -12.25 24.96 3.74
N PRO A 151 -12.31 25.59 2.56
CA PRO A 151 -12.79 24.94 1.35
C PRO A 151 -11.86 23.81 0.91
N GLY A 152 -12.45 22.70 0.48
CA GLY A 152 -11.72 21.55 -0.05
C GLY A 152 -11.39 20.46 0.98
N THR A 153 -11.52 20.74 2.28
CA THR A 153 -11.46 19.69 3.32
C THR A 153 -12.62 18.72 3.16
N ILE A 154 -12.35 17.43 3.32
CA ILE A 154 -13.35 16.35 3.26
C ILE A 154 -13.39 15.64 4.62
N THR A 155 -14.57 15.54 5.23
CA THR A 155 -14.77 14.83 6.49
C THR A 155 -15.79 13.70 6.35
N ILE A 156 -15.58 12.61 7.08
CA ILE A 156 -16.60 11.61 7.42
C ILE A 156 -16.69 11.48 8.95
N SER A 157 -17.78 10.95 9.49
CA SER A 157 -17.87 10.75 10.93
C SER A 157 -16.94 9.63 11.41
N ASP A 158 -16.50 9.73 12.67
CA ASP A 158 -15.67 8.74 13.35
C ASP A 158 -16.26 7.34 13.24
N LYS A 159 -17.58 7.22 13.42
CA LYS A 159 -18.30 5.95 13.26
C LYS A 159 -18.11 5.32 11.88
N ILE A 160 -18.24 6.10 10.80
CA ILE A 160 -18.09 5.57 9.44
C ILE A 160 -16.62 5.24 9.17
N PHE A 161 -15.71 6.06 9.69
CA PHE A 161 -14.28 5.83 9.59
C PHE A 161 -13.85 4.53 10.28
N GLU A 162 -14.23 4.31 11.54
CA GLU A 162 -13.95 3.07 12.26
C GLU A 162 -14.54 1.83 11.56
N GLN A 163 -15.76 1.95 11.02
CA GLN A 163 -16.41 0.88 10.25
C GLN A 163 -15.67 0.57 8.93
N LEU A 164 -15.12 1.58 8.27
CA LEU A 164 -14.30 1.43 7.08
C LEU A 164 -13.01 0.68 7.42
N LEU A 165 -12.28 1.12 8.46
CA LEU A 165 -11.04 0.46 8.93
C LEU A 165 -11.28 -1.00 9.30
N GLU A 166 -12.36 -1.26 10.05
CA GLU A 166 -12.76 -2.61 10.40
C GLU A 166 -13.02 -3.49 9.18
N SER A 167 -13.78 -2.98 8.21
CA SER A 167 -14.16 -3.72 7.01
C SER A 167 -12.93 -4.06 6.16
N ALA A 168 -11.99 -3.13 6.03
CA ALA A 168 -10.71 -3.34 5.39
C ALA A 168 -9.89 -4.42 6.12
N ALA A 169 -9.72 -4.29 7.44
CA ALA A 169 -8.97 -5.25 8.25
C ALA A 169 -9.55 -6.67 8.17
N ARG A 170 -10.89 -6.82 8.23
CA ARG A 170 -11.57 -8.11 8.05
C ARG A 170 -11.30 -8.72 6.68
N SER A 171 -11.29 -7.91 5.63
CA SER A 171 -10.97 -8.36 4.27
C SER A 171 -9.53 -8.86 4.18
N PHE A 172 -8.56 -8.14 4.75
CA PHE A 172 -7.17 -8.57 4.76
C PHE A 172 -6.94 -9.83 5.60
N ARG A 173 -7.62 -9.94 6.74
CA ARG A 173 -7.63 -11.17 7.54
C ARG A 173 -8.14 -12.36 6.72
N LEU A 174 -9.24 -12.18 5.98
CA LEU A 174 -9.80 -13.22 5.11
C LEU A 174 -8.81 -13.66 4.03
N HIS A 175 -8.07 -12.71 3.44
CA HIS A 175 -7.11 -12.98 2.38
C HIS A 175 -5.79 -13.61 2.86
N GLY A 176 -5.58 -13.73 4.17
CA GLY A 176 -4.49 -14.51 4.76
C GLY A 176 -3.40 -13.70 5.46
N PHE A 177 -3.50 -12.37 5.46
CA PHE A 177 -2.58 -11.52 6.22
C PHE A 177 -2.66 -11.81 7.73
N LYS A 178 -1.52 -11.76 8.41
CA LYS A 178 -1.36 -12.04 9.84
C LYS A 178 -1.19 -10.78 10.66
N THR A 179 -0.53 -9.77 10.08
CA THR A 179 -0.34 -8.48 10.72
C THR A 179 -0.95 -7.40 9.83
N ILE A 180 -1.96 -6.71 10.34
CA ILE A 180 -2.61 -5.58 9.67
C ILE A 180 -2.17 -4.32 10.42
N VAL A 181 -1.38 -3.47 9.78
CA VAL A 181 -0.82 -2.27 10.40
C VAL A 181 -1.59 -1.05 9.92
N LEU A 182 -2.17 -0.28 10.84
CA LEU A 182 -2.77 1.02 10.56
C LEU A 182 -1.70 2.09 10.82
N ILE A 183 -1.43 2.96 9.84
CA ILE A 183 -0.57 4.14 10.02
C ILE A 183 -1.32 5.39 9.59
N GLY A 184 -1.49 6.32 10.53
CA GLY A 184 -2.22 7.57 10.33
C GLY A 184 -1.33 8.80 10.24
N ASP A 185 -1.53 9.62 9.22
CA ASP A 185 -0.76 10.84 8.99
C ASP A 185 -1.30 12.10 9.67
N HIS A 186 -2.42 11.99 10.38
CA HIS A 186 -3.07 13.10 11.06
C HIS A 186 -3.49 12.73 12.48
N GLY A 187 -3.38 13.72 13.38
CA GLY A 187 -3.63 13.53 14.81
C GLY A 187 -5.09 13.31 15.17
N GLY A 188 -6.02 13.78 14.33
CA GLY A 188 -7.46 13.82 14.62
C GLY A 188 -8.11 12.46 14.84
N TYR A 189 -7.59 11.40 14.21
CA TYR A 189 -8.21 10.06 14.19
C TYR A 189 -7.33 8.96 14.79
N GLN A 190 -6.25 9.32 15.50
CA GLN A 190 -5.34 8.36 16.13
C GLN A 190 -6.03 7.49 17.20
N ALA A 191 -7.07 8.03 17.86
CA ALA A 191 -7.86 7.30 18.84
C ALA A 191 -8.74 6.22 18.16
N ASP A 192 -9.35 6.56 17.03
CA ASP A 192 -10.18 5.65 16.24
C ASP A 192 -9.39 4.45 15.71
N GLU A 193 -8.16 4.68 15.22
CA GLU A 193 -7.24 3.61 14.83
C GLU A 193 -6.99 2.62 15.98
N ARG A 194 -6.73 3.16 17.18
CA ARG A 194 -6.50 2.35 18.38
C ARG A 194 -7.76 1.58 18.77
N HIS A 195 -8.92 2.24 18.79
CA HIS A 195 -10.19 1.59 19.12
C HIS A 195 -10.50 0.42 18.19
N VAL A 196 -10.31 0.60 16.88
CA VAL A 196 -10.50 -0.47 15.90
C VAL A 196 -9.51 -1.61 16.12
N ALA A 197 -8.23 -1.31 16.32
CA ALA A 197 -7.21 -2.32 16.57
C ALA A 197 -7.52 -3.14 17.83
N ASP A 198 -7.82 -2.48 18.94
CA ASP A 198 -8.12 -3.11 20.23
C ASP A 198 -9.37 -3.99 20.14
N ARG A 199 -10.44 -3.47 19.53
CA ARG A 199 -11.70 -4.20 19.35
C ARG A 199 -11.51 -5.46 18.51
N LEU A 200 -10.82 -5.36 17.38
CA LEU A 200 -10.54 -6.50 16.51
C LEU A 200 -9.61 -7.51 17.16
N ASN A 201 -8.59 -7.06 17.90
CA ASN A 201 -7.70 -7.96 18.64
C ASN A 201 -8.42 -8.69 19.77
N ALA A 202 -9.36 -8.04 20.47
CA ALA A 202 -10.20 -8.69 21.46
C ALA A 202 -11.09 -9.78 20.83
N GLU A 203 -11.76 -9.45 19.73
CA GLU A 203 -12.58 -10.40 18.96
C GLU A 203 -11.75 -11.56 18.41
N TRP A 204 -10.53 -11.28 17.93
CA TRP A 204 -9.64 -12.25 17.30
C TRP A 204 -8.60 -12.84 18.27
N SER A 205 -8.87 -12.78 19.57
CA SER A 205 -7.98 -13.26 20.63
C SER A 205 -7.54 -14.72 20.46
N LYS A 206 -8.40 -15.56 19.88
CA LYS A 206 -8.12 -16.99 19.56
C LYS A 206 -7.53 -17.23 18.18
N SER A 207 -7.27 -16.17 17.41
CA SER A 207 -6.67 -16.21 16.07
C SER A 207 -5.23 -15.72 16.16
N PRO A 208 -4.32 -16.15 15.26
CA PRO A 208 -2.95 -15.61 15.19
C PRO A 208 -2.90 -14.23 14.51
N VAL A 209 -4.01 -13.79 13.89
CA VAL A 209 -4.09 -12.49 13.22
C VAL A 209 -4.18 -11.34 14.23
N ARG A 210 -3.46 -10.26 13.96
CA ARG A 210 -3.36 -9.08 14.82
C ARG A 210 -3.47 -7.79 14.01
N VAL A 211 -4.13 -6.81 14.60
CA VAL A 211 -4.21 -5.43 14.09
C VAL A 211 -3.32 -4.55 14.96
N PHE A 212 -2.47 -3.75 14.35
CA PHE A 212 -1.59 -2.82 15.04
C PHE A 212 -1.88 -1.40 14.60
N ALA A 213 -2.41 -0.58 15.51
CA ALA A 213 -2.40 0.87 15.33
C ALA A 213 -0.98 1.37 15.66
N ALA A 214 -0.17 1.61 14.62
CA ALA A 214 1.23 2.00 14.74
C ALA A 214 1.36 3.51 14.96
N LEU A 215 0.80 3.99 16.06
CA LEU A 215 0.70 5.42 16.40
C LEU A 215 2.07 6.10 16.55
N GLN A 216 3.13 5.31 16.73
CA GLN A 216 4.51 5.78 16.68
C GLN A 216 4.80 6.53 15.37
N TYR A 217 4.19 6.14 14.26
CA TYR A 217 4.30 6.82 12.97
C TYR A 217 4.01 8.32 13.11
N TYR A 218 2.87 8.69 13.70
CA TYR A 218 2.48 10.09 13.91
C TYR A 218 3.25 10.72 15.07
N GLN A 219 3.45 9.99 16.17
CA GLN A 219 4.15 10.51 17.34
C GLN A 219 5.59 10.95 17.03
N ILE A 220 6.28 10.26 16.12
CA ILE A 220 7.62 10.66 15.67
C ILE A 220 7.59 12.05 15.02
N THR A 221 6.55 12.37 14.24
CA THR A 221 6.41 13.68 13.58
C THR A 221 6.24 14.82 14.57
N GLN A 222 5.63 14.53 15.73
CA GLN A 222 5.34 15.51 16.79
C GLN A 222 6.40 15.57 17.90
N GLY A 223 7.33 14.60 17.94
CA GLY A 223 8.35 14.49 18.99
C GLY A 223 9.76 14.45 18.40
N ALA A 224 10.29 13.24 18.17
CA ALA A 224 11.68 13.04 17.74
C ALA A 224 12.07 13.86 16.49
N TYR A 225 11.14 14.06 15.55
CA TYR A 225 11.39 14.92 14.39
C TYR A 225 11.54 16.40 14.77
N VAL A 226 10.67 16.91 15.65
CA VAL A 226 10.74 18.27 16.20
C VAL A 226 12.08 18.51 16.89
N ASP A 227 12.53 17.59 17.75
CA ASP A 227 13.82 17.67 18.42
C ASP A 227 14.99 17.72 17.42
N LYS A 228 14.88 16.94 16.34
CA LYS A 228 15.89 16.90 15.28
C LYS A 228 15.93 18.20 14.48
N LEU A 229 14.78 18.81 14.20
CA LEU A 229 14.69 20.12 13.54
C LEU A 229 15.33 21.22 14.39
N LEU A 230 15.02 21.26 15.68
CA LEU A 230 15.62 22.23 16.62
C LEU A 230 17.14 22.08 16.66
N SER A 231 17.62 20.83 16.76
CA SER A 231 19.07 20.52 16.73
C SER A 231 19.74 20.92 15.41
N ALA A 232 18.98 20.97 14.31
CA ALA A 232 19.44 21.37 12.99
C ALA A 232 19.30 22.89 12.71
N GLY A 233 18.86 23.68 13.70
CA GLY A 233 18.79 25.15 13.59
C GLY A 233 17.42 25.71 13.17
N ALA A 234 16.36 24.91 13.21
CA ALA A 234 15.00 25.43 13.22
C ALA A 234 14.69 26.09 14.57
N ARG A 235 13.74 27.03 14.59
CA ARG A 235 13.25 27.70 15.79
C ARG A 235 11.91 27.11 16.20
N GLN A 236 11.65 27.04 17.51
CA GLN A 236 10.36 26.54 18.01
C GLN A 236 9.15 27.29 17.43
N SER A 237 9.29 28.60 17.19
CA SER A 237 8.25 29.45 16.59
C SER A 237 7.96 29.14 15.12
N GLU A 238 8.81 28.38 14.44
CA GLU A 238 8.65 28.03 13.03
C GLU A 238 7.92 26.70 12.86
N ILE A 239 8.09 25.78 13.80
CA ILE A 239 7.64 24.39 13.70
C ILE A 239 6.12 24.32 13.63
N GLY A 240 5.44 24.98 14.57
CA GLY A 240 3.99 24.94 14.70
C GLY A 240 3.41 23.56 14.97
N THR A 241 2.09 23.49 15.03
CA THR A 241 1.34 22.23 15.16
C THR A 241 0.66 21.82 13.86
N HIS A 242 0.62 22.71 12.86
CA HIS A 242 0.00 22.46 11.55
C HIS A 242 0.49 23.42 10.48
N ALA A 243 0.84 22.90 9.31
CA ALA A 243 1.28 23.69 8.15
C ALA A 243 2.43 24.68 8.45
N GLY A 244 3.20 24.40 9.50
CA GLY A 244 4.43 25.12 9.84
C GLY A 244 5.65 24.43 9.21
N LEU A 245 6.83 24.79 9.73
CA LEU A 245 8.11 24.38 9.15
C LEU A 245 8.25 22.87 8.99
N ALA A 246 7.80 22.09 9.98
CA ALA A 246 7.91 20.63 9.96
C ALA A 246 7.09 20.00 8.82
N ASP A 247 5.82 20.40 8.69
CA ASP A 247 4.91 19.88 7.67
C ASP A 247 5.39 20.21 6.26
N THR A 248 5.76 21.48 6.04
CA THR A 248 6.19 21.95 4.73
C THR A 248 7.56 21.40 4.35
N SER A 249 8.47 21.24 5.31
CA SER A 249 9.77 20.60 5.06
C SER A 249 9.60 19.13 4.68
N LEU A 250 8.78 18.36 5.41
CA LEU A 250 8.45 16.98 5.06
C LEU A 250 7.91 16.88 3.64
N MET A 251 6.96 17.73 3.25
CA MET A 251 6.44 17.71 1.89
C MET A 251 7.47 18.11 0.84
N LEU A 252 8.36 19.08 1.12
CA LEU A 252 9.45 19.43 0.21
C LEU A 252 10.44 18.28 -0.01
N ALA A 253 10.64 17.39 0.98
CA ALA A 253 11.47 16.20 0.81
C ALA A 253 10.76 15.06 0.07
N ILE A 254 9.44 14.94 0.24
CA ILE A 254 8.63 13.85 -0.32
C ILE A 254 8.18 14.14 -1.74
N ASP A 255 7.49 15.27 -1.93
CA ASP A 255 6.99 15.72 -3.23
C ASP A 255 6.96 17.26 -3.26
N PRO A 256 8.04 17.90 -3.76
CA PRO A 256 8.10 19.36 -3.90
C PRO A 256 6.97 19.96 -4.75
N SER A 257 6.32 19.19 -5.63
CA SER A 257 5.23 19.69 -6.49
C SER A 257 3.95 19.98 -5.70
N MET A 258 3.83 19.43 -4.49
CA MET A 258 2.73 19.69 -3.56
C MET A 258 2.88 21.01 -2.81
N VAL A 259 4.01 21.72 -2.95
CA VAL A 259 4.30 23.00 -2.29
C VAL A 259 4.50 24.10 -3.34
N ARG A 260 3.69 25.15 -3.26
CA ARG A 260 3.77 26.37 -4.08
C ARG A 260 4.87 27.27 -3.54
N LYS A 261 6.11 27.03 -3.96
CA LYS A 261 7.31 27.73 -3.46
C LYS A 261 7.25 29.25 -3.62
N ASP A 262 6.58 29.73 -4.66
CA ASP A 262 6.30 31.16 -4.90
C ASP A 262 5.44 31.77 -3.78
N ARG A 263 4.44 31.02 -3.29
CA ARG A 263 3.58 31.45 -2.18
C ARG A 263 4.28 31.32 -0.83
N LEU A 264 5.13 30.31 -0.67
CA LEU A 264 5.93 30.10 0.54
C LEU A 264 6.91 31.26 0.79
N ALA A 265 7.59 31.73 -0.26
CA ALA A 265 8.58 32.82 -0.15
C ALA A 265 7.95 34.20 0.05
N ALA A 266 6.69 34.39 -0.38
CA ALA A 266 5.99 35.68 -0.36
C ALA A 266 4.99 35.81 0.79
N ALA A 267 4.91 34.83 1.69
CA ALA A 267 3.86 34.78 2.70
C ALA A 267 3.99 35.93 3.73
N PRO A 268 2.91 36.69 4.02
CA PRO A 268 2.83 37.50 5.23
C PRO A 268 2.89 36.59 6.46
N LYS A 269 2.93 37.17 7.67
CA LYS A 269 2.84 36.36 8.90
C LYS A 269 1.50 35.62 8.94
N LEU A 270 1.50 34.35 8.55
CA LEU A 270 0.33 33.48 8.49
C LEU A 270 -0.17 33.13 9.89
N GLY A 271 -1.47 32.92 10.02
CA GLY A 271 -2.09 32.48 11.26
C GLY A 271 -3.22 31.50 11.07
N ALA A 272 -3.98 31.30 12.15
CA ALA A 272 -5.07 30.32 12.20
C ALA A 272 -6.16 30.58 11.14
N GLY A 273 -6.38 31.84 10.74
CA GLY A 273 -7.32 32.21 9.67
C GLY A 273 -6.83 31.85 8.27
N ASP A 274 -5.52 31.69 8.09
CA ASP A 274 -4.90 31.22 6.85
C ASP A 274 -4.70 29.71 6.85
N GLY A 275 -5.07 29.03 7.94
CA GLY A 275 -4.92 27.59 8.06
C GLY A 275 -3.55 27.14 8.57
N VAL A 276 -2.74 28.04 9.13
CA VAL A 276 -1.45 27.70 9.77
C VAL A 276 -1.58 27.82 11.28
N TYR A 277 -1.20 26.78 12.03
CA TYR A 277 -1.33 26.76 13.48
C TYR A 277 0.03 26.81 14.17
N GLY A 278 0.39 27.98 14.72
CA GLY A 278 1.51 28.16 15.64
C GLY A 278 2.92 28.10 15.02
N GLY A 279 3.04 28.09 13.70
CA GLY A 279 4.32 27.95 13.00
C GLY A 279 4.52 28.96 11.86
N ASP A 280 5.70 28.89 11.25
CA ASP A 280 6.13 29.71 10.12
C ASP A 280 6.87 28.81 9.12
N PRO A 281 6.28 28.51 7.95
CA PRO A 281 6.87 27.59 7.00
C PRO A 281 7.96 28.23 6.12
N THR A 282 8.22 29.53 6.22
CA THR A 282 9.09 30.26 5.26
C THR A 282 10.52 29.71 5.15
N ARG A 283 11.05 29.13 6.24
CA ARG A 283 12.38 28.48 6.29
C ARG A 283 12.37 26.98 6.03
N SER A 284 11.25 26.42 5.57
CA SER A 284 11.17 25.01 5.21
C SER A 284 12.10 24.64 4.07
N SER A 285 12.65 23.43 4.15
CA SER A 285 13.57 22.92 3.14
C SER A 285 13.46 21.39 3.02
N ALA A 286 13.92 20.84 1.90
CA ALA A 286 13.95 19.39 1.70
C ALA A 286 14.95 18.72 2.67
N GLU A 287 16.05 19.40 3.02
CA GLU A 287 17.04 18.90 3.98
C GLU A 287 16.42 18.71 5.37
N PHE A 288 15.63 19.69 5.84
CA PHE A 288 14.85 19.54 7.07
C PHE A 288 13.79 18.44 6.95
N GLY A 289 13.18 18.27 5.78
CA GLY A 289 12.21 17.21 5.55
C GLY A 289 12.82 15.81 5.62
N GLN A 290 14.01 15.64 5.04
CA GLN A 290 14.68 14.33 4.97
C GLN A 290 14.98 13.77 6.37
N LEU A 291 15.31 14.64 7.33
CA LEU A 291 15.47 14.25 8.74
C LEU A 291 14.22 13.55 9.30
N GLY A 292 13.04 14.05 8.94
CA GLY A 292 11.77 13.46 9.35
C GLY A 292 11.45 12.18 8.61
N VAL A 293 11.66 12.14 7.29
CA VAL A 293 11.47 10.93 6.47
C VAL A 293 12.25 9.75 7.06
N ASP A 294 13.53 9.94 7.36
CA ASP A 294 14.39 8.88 7.87
C ASP A 294 13.93 8.39 9.26
N LEU A 295 13.58 9.33 10.15
CA LEU A 295 13.10 9.00 11.50
C LEU A 295 11.77 8.24 11.46
N ILE A 296 10.81 8.70 10.66
CA ILE A 296 9.47 8.09 10.57
C ILE A 296 9.59 6.69 9.99
N VAL A 297 10.31 6.51 8.89
CA VAL A 297 10.47 5.19 8.25
C VAL A 297 11.15 4.22 9.19
N ASN A 298 12.30 4.59 9.77
CA ASN A 298 13.07 3.67 10.61
C ASN A 298 12.33 3.36 11.92
N GLY A 299 11.81 4.38 12.61
CA GLY A 299 11.10 4.21 13.87
C GLY A 299 9.80 3.43 13.73
N THR A 300 9.03 3.68 12.66
CA THR A 300 7.79 2.91 12.39
C THR A 300 8.12 1.47 12.00
N THR A 301 9.15 1.24 11.19
CA THR A 301 9.61 -0.11 10.83
C THR A 301 10.03 -0.90 12.06
N GLU A 302 10.78 -0.28 12.97
CA GLU A 302 11.17 -0.90 14.23
C GLU A 302 9.96 -1.22 15.11
N ALA A 303 9.01 -0.30 15.25
CA ALA A 303 7.78 -0.53 16.01
C ALA A 303 6.96 -1.70 15.44
N ILE A 304 6.83 -1.81 14.11
CA ILE A 304 6.14 -2.94 13.46
C ILE A 304 6.88 -4.26 13.71
N ARG A 305 8.22 -4.27 13.59
CA ARG A 305 9.03 -5.47 13.85
C ARG A 305 8.90 -5.92 15.30
N GLU A 306 8.92 -4.98 16.24
CA GLU A 306 8.76 -5.29 17.66
C GLU A 306 7.35 -5.82 17.95
N PHE A 307 6.31 -5.16 17.42
CA PHE A 307 4.94 -5.65 17.53
C PHE A 307 4.82 -7.09 17.01
N ALA A 308 5.38 -7.40 15.84
CA ALA A 308 5.34 -8.72 15.23
C ALA A 308 6.09 -9.78 16.05
N ARG A 309 7.20 -9.43 16.71
CA ARG A 309 7.96 -10.34 17.59
C ARG A 309 7.18 -10.74 18.84
N GLN A 310 6.32 -9.87 19.34
CA GLN A 310 5.54 -10.09 20.56
C GLN A 310 4.29 -10.96 20.32
N GLN A 311 3.91 -11.22 19.07
CA GLN A 311 2.72 -12.00 18.78
C GLN A 311 2.98 -13.51 18.89
N PRO A 312 1.99 -14.28 19.41
CA PRO A 312 2.09 -15.73 19.42
C PRO A 312 2.19 -16.26 17.98
N LYS A 313 3.13 -17.18 17.76
CA LYS A 313 3.36 -17.84 16.47
C LYS A 313 2.23 -18.80 16.12
#